data_AF-A0A833J341-F1
#
_entry.id   AF-A0A833J341-F1
#
_cell.length_a   1.000
_cell.length_b   1.000
_cell.length_c   1.000
_cell.angle_alpha   90.00
_cell.angle_beta   90.00
_cell.angle_gamma   90.00
#
_symmetry.space_group_name_H-M   'P 1'
#
loop_
_entity.id
_entity.type
_entity.pdbx_description
1 polymer ?
#
loop_
_entity_poly.entity_id
_entity_poly.type
_entity_poly.pdbx_seq_one_letter_code
_entity_poly.pdbx_strand_id
1 'polypeptide(L)' 'MIPVRSGSRVWLATGHTDMRKGFDGLAAQVQDHLTRDPFSGQAFVLRGR' A
#
# COMPACT_ATOMS: atom_id res chain seq x y z
N MET A 1 -6.49 1.47 17.36
CA MET A 1 -7.10 2.13 16.18
C MET A 1 -6.11 3.18 15.68
N ILE A 2 -5.71 3.13 14.41
CA ILE A 2 -4.82 4.16 13.83
C ILE A 2 -5.69 5.38 13.49
N PRO A 3 -5.38 6.58 14.00
CA PRO A 3 -6.15 7.78 13.69
C PRO A 3 -5.97 8.14 12.21
N VAL A 4 -7.06 8.14 11.45
CA VAL A 4 -7.08 8.57 10.05
C VAL A 4 -7.46 10.05 10.00
N ARG A 5 -6.59 10.89 9.45
CA ARG A 5 -6.86 12.33 9.32
C ARG A 5 -7.92 12.56 8.24
N SER A 6 -8.72 13.61 8.40
CA SER A 6 -9.64 14.03 7.34
C SER A 6 -8.83 14.40 6.08
N GLY A 7 -9.25 13.92 4.91
CA GLY A 7 -8.52 14.06 3.65
C GLY A 7 -7.42 13.01 3.40
N SER A 8 -7.20 12.05 4.31
CA SER A 8 -6.33 10.91 4.04
C SER A 8 -6.82 10.10 2.84
N ARG A 9 -5.89 9.71 1.96
CA ARG A 9 -6.15 8.85 0.80
C ARG A 9 -5.81 7.40 1.15
N VAL A 10 -6.71 6.50 0.76
CA VAL A 10 -6.53 5.05 0.91
C VAL A 10 -6.52 4.42 -0.48
N TRP A 11 -5.54 3.57 -0.74
CA TRP A 11 -5.41 2.83 -1.98
C TRP A 11 -5.58 1.34 -1.72
N LEU A 12 -6.38 0.67 -2.55
CA LEU A 12 -6.60 -0.76 -2.45
C LEU A 12 -5.99 -1.46 -3.67
N ALA A 13 -5.03 -2.35 -3.43
CA ALA A 13 -4.57 -3.26 -4.47
C ALA A 13 -5.67 -4.31 -4.71
N THR A 14 -6.23 -4.32 -5.93
CA THR A 14 -7.34 -5.22 -6.30
C THR A 14 -6.89 -6.63 -6.67
N GLY A 15 -5.60 -6.82 -6.95
CA GLY A 15 -4.99 -8.12 -7.22
C GLY A 15 -4.43 -8.81 -5.97
N HIS A 16 -4.00 -10.06 -6.15
CA HIS A 16 -3.26 -10.78 -5.11
C HIS A 16 -1.85 -10.24 -4.98
N THR A 17 -1.45 -9.98 -3.74
CA THR A 17 -0.10 -9.56 -3.38
C THR A 17 0.59 -10.67 -2.60
N ASP A 18 1.81 -11.01 -2.99
CA ASP A 18 2.65 -11.90 -2.18
C ASP A 18 3.12 -11.14 -0.93
N MET A 19 2.48 -11.43 0.20
CA MET A 19 2.78 -10.80 1.49
C MET A 19 4.13 -11.25 2.09
N ARG A 20 4.80 -12.25 1.50
CA ARG A 20 6.13 -12.72 1.94
C ARG A 20 7.27 -11.80 1.51
N LYS A 21 6.99 -10.83 0.63
CA LYS A 21 7.97 -9.85 0.12
C LYS A 21 8.50 -8.86 1.18
N GLY A 22 7.90 -8.83 2.37
CA GLY A 22 8.29 -7.90 3.42
C GLY A 22 8.00 -6.44 3.05
N PHE A 23 8.40 -5.50 3.90
CA PHE A 23 8.02 -4.10 3.75
C PHE A 23 8.59 -3.46 2.48
N ASP A 24 9.88 -3.67 2.21
CA ASP A 24 10.56 -3.09 1.04
C ASP A 24 9.97 -3.60 -0.27
N GLY A 25 9.68 -4.91 -0.35
CA GLY A 25 9.07 -5.49 -1.54
C GLY A 25 7.62 -5.06 -1.75
N LEU A 26 6.85 -4.82 -0.68
CA LEU A 26 5.51 -4.23 -0.78
C LEU A 26 5.56 -2.75 -1.19
N ALA A 27 6.54 -1.98 -0.68
CA ALA A 27 6.78 -0.59 -1.09
C ALA A 27 7.14 -0.50 -2.58
N ALA A 28 7.99 -1.41 -3.07
CA ALA A 28 8.29 -1.52 -4.51
C ALA A 28 7.01 -1.80 -5.33
N GLN A 29 6.10 -2.64 -4.83
CA GLN A 29 4.83 -2.88 -5.54
C GLN A 29 3.93 -1.64 -5.60
N VAL A 30 3.90 -0.82 -4.55
CA VAL A 30 3.18 0.46 -4.56
C VAL A 30 3.77 1.40 -5.62
N GLN A 31 5.11 1.44 -5.72
CA GLN A 31 5.79 2.23 -6.73
C GLN A 31 5.52 1.73 -8.15
N ASP A 32 5.68 0.43 -8.39
CA ASP A 32 5.66 -0.12 -9.75
C ASP A 32 4.24 -0.34 -10.28
N HIS A 33 3.32 -0.84 -9.45
CA HIS A 33 1.97 -1.22 -9.89
C HIS A 33 0.93 -0.13 -9.63
N LEU A 34 1.02 0.57 -8.51
CA LEU A 34 0.10 1.67 -8.19
C LEU A 34 0.63 3.03 -8.65
N THR A 35 1.86 3.08 -9.18
CA THR A 35 2.53 4.30 -9.68
C THR A 35 2.45 5.43 -8.64
N ARG A 36 2.75 5.08 -7.38
CA ARG A 36 2.60 5.98 -6.23
C ARG A 36 3.83 5.96 -5.35
N ASP A 37 4.08 7.06 -4.66
CA ASP A 37 5.09 7.11 -3.61
C ASP A 37 4.61 6.34 -2.35
N PRO A 38 5.25 5.22 -1.98
CA PRO A 38 4.89 4.44 -0.80
C PRO A 38 5.11 5.19 0.52
N PHE A 39 5.92 6.26 0.53
CA PHE A 39 6.24 7.04 1.73
C PHE A 39 5.46 8.36 1.84
N SER A 40 4.46 8.57 0.97
CA SER A 40 3.66 9.80 0.90
C SER A 40 2.70 10.04 2.09
N GLY A 41 2.76 9.21 3.15
CA GLY A 41 1.85 9.28 4.30
C GLY A 41 0.41 8.83 3.99
N GLN A 42 0.19 8.23 2.82
CA GLN A 42 -1.08 7.62 2.42
C GLN A 42 -1.15 6.17 2.87
N ALA A 43 -2.35 5.64 3.02
CA ALA A 43 -2.54 4.23 3.38
C ALA A 43 -2.65 3.36 2.13
N PHE A 44 -1.89 2.27 2.10
CA PHE A 44 -1.94 1.26 1.05
C PHE A 44 -2.41 -0.06 1.64
N VAL A 45 -3.52 -0.58 1.13
CA VAL A 45 -4.12 -1.84 1.55
C VAL A 45 -3.81 -2.87 0.49
N LEU A 46 -2.97 -3.83 0.86
CA LEU A 46 -2.61 -4.98 0.03
C LEU A 46 -3.21 -6.24 0.63
N ARG A 47 -3.67 -7.16 -0.21
CA ARG A 47 -4.23 -8.43 0.23
C ARG A 47 -3.36 -9.60 -0.22
N GLY A 48 -3.21 -10.56 0.69
CA GLY A 48 -2.66 -11.86 0.35
C GLY A 48 -3.54 -12.65 -0.62
N ARG A 49 -2.99 -13.77 -1.08
CA ARG A 49 -3.83 -14.89 -1.53
C ARG A 49 -4.60 -15.46 -0.35
#